data_AF-A0A2H1J2Q3-F1
#
_entry.id   AF-A0A2H1J2Q3-F1
#
_cell.length_a   1.000
_cell.length_b   1.000
_cell.length_c   1.000
_cell.angle_alpha   90.00
_cell.angle_beta   90.00
_cell.angle_gamma   90.00
#
_symmetry.space_group_name_H-M   'P 1'
#
loop_
_entity.id
_entity.type
_entity.pdbx_description
1 polymer ?
#
loop_
_entity_poly.entity_id
_entity_poly.type
_entity_poly.pdbx_seq_one_letter_code
_entity_poly.pdbx_strand_id
1 'polypeptide(L)'
;MRPRLSIIAATAVLVLTGCSGGTSDPQSEKTGGAGAPQSAQKAESAQAADPADISPEDFADEAKKIVDSFSDDELAGSLIIGTWSGTDTQTGVNLLENNNLGGVIVMADNLPENPTPDQVKGVTEAINGARSKGQPVSIGVDQEGGPVSRLSTGALPFPPLMALSATEDPELTQTATKVQGQNLTDLGFTIDFAPDADVTTGAKDVAINVRSAGDDHKEVAEVVADAATGYHLGGVASSAKHFPGHGRLHVDSHESLPVSKKSIKELEDTDLLPFKSAVEAGIPMVMMGHIGLPDAKTTPATLNKKAYQALRDTLDFDGVIITDALNMKAVDQNQSGKETVKALSAGADLALMPPDSAAAQQAVVTALGDGELKKDELKEKAERVVAMQLATAETQKAIDGDDSEDPQKVLTEVAEKSLTVLKGECSFEGTDSISIVGGGEKEKTALTKAAKDAGLKVGSGGTSLSLSPSTSAEVAVGTAAPWTMRNTSAKSAVTAYDSNPNALQAVAKWLKGDLSASGSLPVEYEGSDAAPDCS
;
A
#
# COMPACT_ATOMS: atom_id res chain seq x y z
N MET A 1 0.47 -34.07 47.64
CA MET A 1 0.98 -34.33 49.01
C MET A 1 2.03 -35.44 48.93
N ARG A 2 3.13 -35.37 49.70
CA ARG A 2 4.44 -36.08 49.50
C ARG A 2 5.30 -35.48 48.34
N PRO A 3 6.66 -35.60 48.36
CA PRO A 3 7.53 -34.92 49.35
C PRO A 3 8.88 -34.34 48.83
N ARG A 4 9.47 -33.44 49.63
CA ARG A 4 10.93 -33.20 49.92
C ARG A 4 12.03 -33.48 48.86
N LEU A 5 12.95 -32.51 48.70
CA LEU A 5 14.36 -32.48 49.23
C LEU A 5 14.91 -31.04 48.98
N SER A 6 15.36 -30.25 49.96
CA SER A 6 16.60 -30.29 50.78
C SER A 6 17.83 -29.59 50.16
N ILE A 7 18.39 -28.57 50.84
CA ILE A 7 19.84 -28.38 51.15
C ILE A 7 20.06 -27.19 52.13
N ILE A 8 21.17 -27.24 52.89
CA ILE A 8 21.56 -26.48 54.11
C ILE A 8 23.10 -26.28 54.04
N ALA A 9 23.81 -25.23 54.52
CA ALA A 9 23.57 -24.05 55.37
C ALA A 9 24.26 -22.78 54.73
N ALA A 10 24.34 -21.53 55.23
CA ALA A 10 24.81 -20.91 56.49
C ALA A 10 26.26 -21.32 56.92
N THR A 11 27.17 -20.48 57.44
CA THR A 11 27.13 -19.13 58.06
C THR A 11 28.58 -18.54 58.02
N ALA A 12 28.83 -17.23 57.78
CA ALA A 12 29.21 -16.19 58.78
C ALA A 12 30.66 -16.30 59.38
N VAL A 13 31.42 -15.29 59.89
CA VAL A 13 31.30 -13.80 60.05
C VAL A 13 32.60 -13.21 60.69
N LEU A 14 33.04 -11.98 60.31
CA LEU A 14 33.91 -10.98 61.05
C LEU A 14 35.31 -11.39 61.67
N VAL A 15 36.29 -10.52 62.02
CA VAL A 15 36.76 -9.15 61.59
C VAL A 15 38.08 -8.73 62.32
N LEU A 16 38.83 -7.72 61.82
CA LEU A 16 39.89 -6.88 62.49
C LEU A 16 41.18 -7.61 62.99
N THR A 17 42.40 -7.04 63.17
CA THR A 17 43.03 -5.68 62.99
C THR A 17 44.57 -5.80 63.04
N GLY A 18 45.33 -4.80 62.58
CA GLY A 18 46.65 -4.44 63.17
C GLY A 18 47.82 -4.22 62.19
N CYS A 19 48.54 -3.10 62.33
CA CYS A 19 49.68 -2.68 61.49
C CYS A 19 51.03 -2.75 62.25
N SER A 20 52.16 -2.85 61.54
CA SER A 20 53.40 -2.03 61.77
C SER A 20 54.61 -2.54 60.95
N GLY A 21 55.48 -1.63 60.50
CA GLY A 21 56.88 -1.94 60.18
C GLY A 21 57.37 -1.44 58.83
N GLY A 22 58.20 -0.38 58.81
CA GLY A 22 58.85 0.12 57.59
C GLY A 22 60.27 0.66 57.82
N THR A 23 61.15 0.42 56.84
CA THR A 23 62.50 0.99 56.62
C THR A 23 62.90 0.58 55.18
N SER A 24 63.64 1.32 54.35
CA SER A 24 64.08 2.73 54.35
C SER A 24 64.72 3.02 52.97
N ASP A 25 64.33 4.09 52.30
CA ASP A 25 64.94 4.61 51.05
C ASP A 25 66.22 5.42 51.37
N PRO A 26 67.16 5.75 50.44
CA PRO A 26 66.87 6.55 49.23
C PRO A 26 67.75 6.34 47.96
N GLN A 27 67.22 6.67 46.77
CA GLN A 27 67.71 7.83 45.96
C GLN A 27 66.90 8.10 44.67
N SER A 28 66.25 9.29 44.65
CA SER A 28 65.91 10.17 43.51
C SER A 28 66.15 9.70 42.06
N GLU A 29 65.09 9.69 41.23
CA GLU A 29 65.01 10.67 40.12
C GLU A 29 63.58 10.96 39.59
N LYS A 30 63.49 12.04 38.81
CA LYS A 30 62.35 12.92 38.51
C LYS A 30 61.11 12.29 37.84
N THR A 31 59.97 12.93 38.10
CA THR A 31 58.63 12.68 37.52
C THR A 31 58.55 12.87 36.00
N GLY A 32 57.89 11.94 35.31
CA GLY A 32 57.40 12.07 33.93
C GLY A 32 55.88 11.78 33.87
N GLY A 33 55.13 12.56 33.09
CA GLY A 33 53.65 12.56 33.08
C GLY A 33 53.00 11.43 32.28
N ALA A 34 51.69 11.28 32.46
CA ALA A 34 50.88 10.20 31.90
C ALA A 34 50.79 10.18 30.37
N GLY A 35 50.91 8.97 29.79
CA GLY A 35 50.47 8.67 28.43
C GLY A 35 49.04 8.12 28.44
N ALA A 36 48.18 8.60 27.53
CA ALA A 36 46.77 8.23 27.45
C ALA A 36 46.57 6.78 26.94
N PRO A 37 45.46 6.11 27.32
CA PRO A 37 45.09 4.83 26.74
C PRO A 37 44.77 5.00 25.25
N GLN A 38 45.20 4.03 24.43
CA GLN A 38 44.88 4.00 23.00
C GLN A 38 43.36 3.90 22.81
N SER A 39 42.78 4.88 22.13
CA SER A 39 41.41 4.81 21.65
C SER A 39 41.31 3.64 20.66
N ALA A 40 40.42 2.69 20.93
CA ALA A 40 39.99 1.78 19.88
C ALA A 40 39.27 2.62 18.81
N GLN A 41 39.75 2.56 17.56
CA GLN A 41 38.96 3.07 16.45
C GLN A 41 37.71 2.20 16.35
N LYS A 42 36.59 2.72 16.87
CA LYS A 42 35.26 2.28 16.47
C LYS A 42 35.23 2.49 14.95
N ALA A 43 34.98 1.43 14.19
CA ALA A 43 34.74 1.59 12.76
C ALA A 43 33.59 2.59 12.61
N GLU A 44 33.79 3.60 11.75
CA GLU A 44 32.67 4.39 11.26
C GLU A 44 31.75 3.40 10.53
N SER A 45 30.61 3.10 11.15
CA SER A 45 29.47 2.60 10.39
C SER A 45 29.22 3.64 9.31
N ALA A 46 29.28 3.23 8.04
CA ALA A 46 28.72 4.04 6.97
C ALA A 46 27.30 4.40 7.42
N GLN A 47 27.04 5.70 7.56
CA GLN A 47 25.72 6.18 7.92
C GLN A 47 24.82 5.77 6.76
N ALA A 48 23.71 5.06 7.05
CA ALA A 48 22.77 4.66 6.02
C ALA A 48 22.32 5.92 5.25
N ALA A 49 22.09 5.78 3.94
CA ALA A 49 21.52 6.87 3.16
C ALA A 49 20.16 7.26 3.76
N ASP A 50 19.80 8.54 3.66
CA ASP A 50 18.43 8.95 3.97
C ASP A 50 17.50 8.26 2.95
N PRO A 51 16.44 7.53 3.38
CA PRO A 51 15.48 6.94 2.46
C PRO A 51 15.00 7.89 1.36
N ALA A 52 14.81 9.18 1.70
CA ALA A 52 14.32 10.21 0.78
C ALA A 52 15.31 10.63 -0.31
N ASP A 53 16.61 10.32 -0.15
CA ASP A 53 17.67 10.64 -1.12
C ASP A 53 17.93 9.47 -2.11
N ILE A 54 17.22 8.34 -2.00
CA ILE A 54 17.47 7.12 -2.80
C ILE A 54 16.59 7.10 -4.05
N SER A 55 17.21 7.24 -5.23
CA SER A 55 16.50 7.22 -6.53
C SER A 55 16.88 6.00 -7.38
N PRO A 56 15.97 5.47 -8.23
CA PRO A 56 16.32 4.48 -9.25
C PRO A 56 17.51 4.89 -10.14
N GLU A 57 17.69 6.18 -10.40
CA GLU A 57 18.77 6.67 -11.28
C GLU A 57 20.18 6.40 -10.72
N ASP A 58 20.35 6.33 -9.40
CA ASP A 58 21.62 5.99 -8.73
C ASP A 58 22.12 4.58 -9.09
N PHE A 59 21.20 3.69 -9.49
CA PHE A 59 21.46 2.28 -9.78
C PHE A 59 21.54 1.97 -11.28
N ALA A 60 21.46 2.97 -12.16
CA ALA A 60 21.39 2.77 -13.62
C ALA A 60 22.57 1.94 -14.17
N ASP A 61 23.81 2.22 -13.75
CA ASP A 61 25.01 1.50 -14.18
C ASP A 61 25.04 0.03 -13.67
N GLU A 62 24.50 -0.23 -12.47
CA GLU A 62 24.42 -1.58 -11.92
C GLU A 62 23.31 -2.38 -12.61
N ALA A 63 22.14 -1.77 -12.80
CA ALA A 63 21.03 -2.35 -13.55
C ALA A 63 21.45 -2.71 -14.98
N LYS A 64 22.13 -1.80 -15.69
CA LYS A 64 22.77 -2.05 -16.99
C LYS A 64 23.65 -3.30 -16.97
N LYS A 65 24.56 -3.38 -16.02
CA LYS A 65 25.50 -4.52 -15.88
C LYS A 65 24.77 -5.85 -15.61
N ILE A 66 23.68 -5.83 -14.84
CA ILE A 66 22.84 -7.01 -14.58
C ILE A 66 22.12 -7.42 -15.88
N VAL A 67 21.43 -6.50 -16.55
CA VAL A 67 20.63 -6.76 -17.76
C VAL A 67 21.49 -7.15 -18.95
N ASP A 68 22.70 -6.61 -19.10
CA ASP A 68 23.65 -7.03 -20.14
C ASP A 68 24.12 -8.49 -19.98
N SER A 69 23.93 -9.10 -18.80
CA SER A 69 24.21 -10.52 -18.55
C SER A 69 23.06 -11.47 -18.90
N PHE A 70 21.85 -10.96 -19.15
CA PHE A 70 20.67 -11.78 -19.41
C PHE A 70 20.73 -12.51 -20.76
N SER A 71 20.36 -13.78 -20.74
CA SER A 71 19.89 -14.50 -21.93
C SER A 71 18.57 -13.91 -22.45
N ASP A 72 18.15 -14.30 -23.67
CA ASP A 72 16.86 -13.84 -24.21
C ASP A 72 15.67 -14.32 -23.36
N ASP A 73 15.78 -15.51 -22.76
CA ASP A 73 14.76 -16.06 -21.86
C ASP A 73 14.65 -15.28 -20.55
N GLU A 74 15.78 -14.88 -19.96
CA GLU A 74 15.85 -14.05 -18.75
C GLU A 74 15.37 -12.63 -19.04
N LEU A 75 15.75 -12.05 -20.18
CA LEU A 75 15.29 -10.73 -20.59
C LEU A 75 13.76 -10.73 -20.78
N ALA A 76 13.22 -11.71 -21.48
CA ALA A 76 11.78 -11.86 -21.67
C ALA A 76 11.02 -12.07 -20.34
N GLY A 77 11.54 -12.93 -19.45
CA GLY A 77 10.95 -13.18 -18.14
C GLY A 77 10.98 -11.97 -17.21
N SER A 78 12.09 -11.21 -17.21
CA SER A 78 12.29 -10.05 -16.34
C SER A 78 11.24 -8.94 -16.48
N LEU A 79 10.54 -8.90 -17.62
CA LEU A 79 9.50 -7.91 -17.92
C LEU A 79 8.08 -8.36 -17.53
N ILE A 80 7.93 -9.48 -16.81
CA ILE A 80 6.64 -10.09 -16.45
C ILE A 80 6.52 -10.26 -14.93
N ILE A 81 5.40 -9.80 -14.37
CA ILE A 81 4.96 -10.11 -13.00
C ILE A 81 3.80 -11.10 -13.09
N GLY A 82 4.04 -12.35 -12.66
CA GLY A 82 3.05 -13.43 -12.70
C GLY A 82 2.16 -13.51 -11.45
N THR A 83 1.17 -14.41 -11.48
CA THR A 83 0.44 -14.88 -10.30
C THR A 83 0.26 -16.39 -10.43
N TRP A 84 0.06 -17.09 -9.31
CA TRP A 84 -0.36 -18.49 -9.32
C TRP A 84 -1.79 -18.64 -8.79
N SER A 85 -2.32 -19.87 -8.77
CA SER A 85 -3.64 -20.19 -8.22
C SER A 85 -3.50 -21.11 -7.00
N GLY A 86 -4.36 -20.88 -6.01
CA GLY A 86 -4.36 -21.60 -4.75
C GLY A 86 -3.16 -21.30 -3.84
N THR A 87 -3.20 -21.90 -2.65
CA THR A 87 -2.35 -21.57 -1.51
C THR A 87 -1.03 -22.33 -1.42
N ASP A 88 -0.66 -23.09 -2.45
CA ASP A 88 0.65 -23.75 -2.52
C ASP A 88 1.73 -22.78 -3.03
N THR A 89 2.48 -22.18 -2.10
CA THR A 89 3.60 -21.29 -2.40
C THR A 89 4.63 -21.89 -3.36
N GLN A 90 4.84 -23.21 -3.35
CA GLN A 90 5.82 -23.84 -4.24
C GLN A 90 5.38 -23.73 -5.71
N THR A 91 4.09 -23.61 -5.99
CA THR A 91 3.58 -23.33 -7.34
C THR A 91 4.01 -21.92 -7.81
N GLY A 92 3.98 -20.91 -6.93
CA GLY A 92 4.50 -19.57 -7.21
C GLY A 92 6.02 -19.53 -7.39
N VAL A 93 6.77 -20.20 -6.52
CA VAL A 93 8.24 -20.36 -6.64
C VAL A 93 8.60 -20.99 -7.99
N ASN A 94 7.98 -22.12 -8.32
CA ASN A 94 8.21 -22.83 -9.59
C ASN A 94 7.84 -21.96 -10.81
N LEU A 95 6.78 -21.15 -10.72
CA LEU A 95 6.38 -20.24 -11.80
C LEU A 95 7.47 -19.19 -12.07
N LEU A 96 8.02 -18.59 -11.01
CA LEU A 96 9.08 -17.60 -11.10
C LEU A 96 10.39 -18.20 -11.63
N GLU A 97 10.84 -19.33 -11.07
CA GLU A 97 12.11 -19.97 -11.45
C GLU A 97 12.09 -20.48 -12.90
N ASN A 98 11.08 -21.26 -13.28
CA ASN A 98 11.08 -21.94 -14.58
C ASN A 98 10.92 -20.99 -15.78
N ASN A 99 10.40 -19.78 -15.55
CA ASN A 99 10.15 -18.79 -16.60
C ASN A 99 11.00 -17.51 -16.42
N ASN A 100 11.96 -17.50 -15.48
CA ASN A 100 12.80 -16.35 -15.14
C ASN A 100 12.00 -15.04 -14.88
N LEU A 101 10.81 -15.12 -14.28
CA LEU A 101 9.92 -13.96 -14.17
C LEU A 101 10.57 -12.82 -13.37
N GLY A 102 10.29 -11.56 -13.74
CA GLY A 102 10.73 -10.37 -13.00
C GLY A 102 10.17 -10.32 -11.58
N GLY A 103 8.97 -10.88 -11.40
CA GLY A 103 8.33 -10.99 -10.10
C GLY A 103 7.03 -11.78 -10.09
N VAL A 104 6.35 -11.71 -8.94
CA VAL A 104 4.98 -12.19 -8.76
C VAL A 104 4.16 -11.19 -7.93
N ILE A 105 2.85 -11.16 -8.15
CA ILE A 105 1.89 -10.51 -7.26
C ILE A 105 1.23 -11.59 -6.38
N VAL A 106 1.07 -11.29 -5.08
CA VAL A 106 0.36 -12.17 -4.13
C VAL A 106 -1.11 -11.75 -4.07
N MET A 107 -1.99 -12.63 -4.55
CA MET A 107 -3.43 -12.44 -4.52
C MET A 107 -4.05 -13.14 -3.30
N ALA A 108 -5.30 -12.78 -2.96
CA ALA A 108 -6.01 -13.40 -1.84
C ALA A 108 -6.18 -14.94 -1.99
N ASP A 109 -6.26 -15.46 -3.23
CA ASP A 109 -6.30 -16.91 -3.53
C ASP A 109 -4.97 -17.64 -3.22
N ASN A 110 -3.87 -16.90 -3.07
CA ASN A 110 -2.56 -17.45 -2.73
C ASN A 110 -2.34 -17.61 -1.22
N LEU A 111 -3.31 -17.17 -0.40
CA LEU A 111 -3.24 -17.17 1.05
C LEU A 111 -4.39 -17.99 1.67
N PRO A 112 -4.20 -18.61 2.85
CA PRO A 112 -5.30 -19.23 3.58
C PRO A 112 -6.35 -18.20 4.00
N GLU A 113 -7.60 -18.64 4.25
CA GLU A 113 -8.66 -17.74 4.71
C GLU A 113 -8.30 -17.12 6.08
N ASN A 114 -8.19 -15.79 6.13
CA ASN A 114 -7.71 -15.02 7.29
C ASN A 114 -6.26 -15.39 7.67
N PRO A 115 -5.26 -15.06 6.82
CA PRO A 115 -3.87 -15.42 7.08
C PRO A 115 -3.31 -14.62 8.27
N THR A 116 -2.27 -15.15 8.91
CA THR A 116 -1.46 -14.41 9.89
C THR A 116 -0.30 -13.68 9.20
N PRO A 117 0.27 -12.63 9.82
CA PRO A 117 1.50 -11.99 9.34
C PRO A 117 2.63 -12.99 9.06
N ASP A 118 2.87 -13.95 9.96
CA ASP A 118 3.87 -15.01 9.78
C ASP A 118 3.61 -15.89 8.54
N GLN A 119 2.34 -16.15 8.19
CA GLN A 119 1.99 -16.92 7.00
C GLN A 119 2.25 -16.13 5.72
N VAL A 120 1.91 -14.84 5.70
CA VAL A 120 2.21 -13.94 4.58
C VAL A 120 3.72 -13.82 4.39
N LYS A 121 4.47 -13.59 5.48
CA LYS A 121 5.94 -13.55 5.46
C LYS A 121 6.57 -14.86 4.99
N GLY A 122 6.03 -16.01 5.40
CA GLY A 122 6.48 -17.32 4.90
C GLY A 122 6.27 -17.51 3.39
N VAL A 123 5.26 -16.84 2.79
CA VAL A 123 5.08 -16.83 1.33
C VAL A 123 6.14 -15.96 0.66
N THR A 124 6.33 -14.73 1.12
CA THR A 124 7.28 -13.78 0.50
C THR A 124 8.74 -14.21 0.68
N GLU A 125 9.12 -14.75 1.84
CA GLU A 125 10.46 -15.33 2.06
C GLU A 125 10.77 -16.48 1.09
N ALA A 126 9.80 -17.36 0.82
CA ALA A 126 9.96 -18.46 -0.12
C ALA A 126 10.07 -17.97 -1.57
N ILE A 127 9.29 -16.96 -1.97
CA ILE A 127 9.37 -16.32 -3.30
C ILE A 127 10.72 -15.60 -3.47
N ASN A 128 11.18 -14.85 -2.46
CA ASN A 128 12.46 -14.14 -2.51
C ASN A 128 13.64 -15.12 -2.59
N GLY A 129 13.57 -16.23 -1.84
CA GLY A 129 14.57 -17.30 -1.86
C GLY A 129 14.70 -18.07 -3.17
N ALA A 130 13.78 -17.90 -4.11
CA ALA A 130 13.76 -18.58 -5.42
C ALA A 130 14.85 -18.09 -6.40
N ARG A 131 15.51 -16.95 -6.14
CA ARG A 131 16.54 -16.41 -7.05
C ARG A 131 17.89 -17.09 -6.87
N SER A 132 18.22 -17.97 -7.81
CA SER A 132 19.53 -18.64 -7.89
C SER A 132 20.69 -17.76 -8.41
N LYS A 133 20.42 -16.55 -8.92
CA LYS A 133 21.41 -15.70 -9.62
C LYS A 133 21.60 -14.28 -9.06
N GLY A 134 21.01 -13.95 -7.91
CA GLY A 134 21.19 -12.65 -7.24
C GLY A 134 20.54 -11.44 -7.92
N GLN A 135 19.68 -11.64 -8.92
CA GLN A 135 18.78 -10.62 -9.44
C GLN A 135 17.70 -10.33 -8.39
N PRO A 136 17.26 -9.07 -8.19
CA PRO A 136 16.11 -8.77 -7.35
C PRO A 136 14.81 -9.46 -7.82
N VAL A 137 13.80 -9.43 -6.94
CA VAL A 137 12.43 -9.92 -7.22
C VAL A 137 11.43 -8.82 -6.88
N SER A 138 10.53 -8.54 -7.83
CA SER A 138 9.31 -7.81 -7.53
C SER A 138 8.30 -8.75 -6.83
N ILE A 139 8.00 -8.47 -5.57
CA ILE A 139 6.95 -9.16 -4.80
C ILE A 139 5.88 -8.12 -4.54
N GLY A 140 4.82 -8.16 -5.35
CA GLY A 140 3.75 -7.17 -5.35
C GLY A 140 2.49 -7.59 -4.60
N VAL A 141 1.65 -6.61 -4.26
CA VAL A 141 0.31 -6.79 -3.70
C VAL A 141 -0.58 -5.60 -4.09
N ASP A 142 -1.91 -5.76 -4.09
CA ASP A 142 -2.82 -4.60 -3.96
C ASP A 142 -3.23 -4.46 -2.48
N GLN A 143 -2.60 -3.53 -1.76
CA GLN A 143 -2.92 -3.31 -0.34
C GLN A 143 -3.27 -1.83 -0.05
N GLU A 144 -4.04 -1.24 -0.98
CA GLU A 144 -4.63 0.11 -0.92
C GLU A 144 -5.39 0.43 0.39
N GLY A 145 -5.93 -0.60 1.06
CA GLY A 145 -6.82 -0.45 2.20
C GLY A 145 -8.30 -0.56 1.84
N GLY A 146 -9.16 -0.56 2.86
CA GLY A 146 -10.61 -0.70 2.72
C GLY A 146 -11.01 -1.89 1.80
N PRO A 147 -11.76 -1.66 0.70
CA PRO A 147 -12.25 -2.74 -0.16
C PRO A 147 -11.17 -3.48 -0.96
N VAL A 148 -9.97 -2.90 -1.13
CA VAL A 148 -8.85 -3.54 -1.83
C VAL A 148 -7.71 -3.81 -0.86
N SER A 149 -7.84 -4.94 -0.18
CA SER A 149 -6.85 -5.47 0.77
C SER A 149 -6.66 -6.96 0.54
N ARG A 150 -5.63 -7.38 -0.22
CA ARG A 150 -5.43 -8.82 -0.51
C ARG A 150 -5.01 -9.63 0.72
N LEU A 151 -4.41 -8.99 1.72
CA LEU A 151 -3.78 -9.67 2.87
C LEU A 151 -4.75 -9.95 4.03
N SER A 152 -5.95 -9.36 4.02
CA SER A 152 -6.96 -9.56 5.07
C SER A 152 -6.38 -9.35 6.49
N THR A 153 -6.45 -10.35 7.38
CA THR A 153 -5.90 -10.29 8.74
C THR A 153 -4.36 -10.40 8.82
N GLY A 154 -3.69 -10.59 7.69
CA GLY A 154 -2.23 -10.73 7.62
C GLY A 154 -1.46 -9.42 7.60
N ALA A 155 -2.15 -8.29 7.42
CA ALA A 155 -1.58 -6.94 7.38
C ALA A 155 -2.38 -5.97 8.28
N LEU A 156 -1.94 -4.72 8.35
CA LEU A 156 -2.68 -3.66 9.02
C LEU A 156 -4.08 -3.45 8.40
N PRO A 157 -5.10 -3.12 9.22
CA PRO A 157 -6.43 -2.76 8.74
C PRO A 157 -6.43 -1.31 8.20
N PHE A 158 -5.71 -1.09 7.09
CA PHE A 158 -5.53 0.22 6.48
C PHE A 158 -6.86 0.76 5.92
N PRO A 159 -7.23 2.02 6.18
CA PRO A 159 -8.45 2.61 5.64
C PRO A 159 -8.29 2.94 4.15
N PRO A 160 -9.40 3.11 3.40
CA PRO A 160 -9.34 3.55 2.01
C PRO A 160 -8.87 5.01 1.90
N LEU A 161 -8.29 5.40 0.76
CA LEU A 161 -7.70 6.73 0.54
C LEU A 161 -8.70 7.90 0.77
N MET A 162 -9.99 7.69 0.51
CA MET A 162 -11.04 8.67 0.84
C MET A 162 -11.08 9.06 2.32
N ALA A 163 -10.74 8.12 3.23
CA ALA A 163 -10.67 8.41 4.65
C ALA A 163 -9.46 9.31 5.00
N LEU A 164 -8.32 9.12 4.31
CA LEU A 164 -7.15 9.99 4.46
C LEU A 164 -7.46 11.40 3.94
N SER A 165 -8.08 11.51 2.77
CA SER A 165 -8.56 12.79 2.21
C SER A 165 -9.52 13.52 3.15
N ALA A 166 -10.43 12.80 3.80
CA ALA A 166 -11.37 13.36 4.77
C ALA A 166 -10.70 13.90 6.05
N THR A 167 -9.40 13.67 6.28
CA THR A 167 -8.68 14.27 7.42
C THR A 167 -8.18 15.70 7.16
N GLU A 168 -8.07 16.11 5.89
CA GLU A 168 -7.40 17.35 5.45
C GLU A 168 -6.00 17.56 6.07
N ASP A 169 -5.29 16.45 6.35
CA ASP A 169 -4.01 16.43 7.05
C ASP A 169 -2.92 15.73 6.20
N PRO A 170 -2.11 16.50 5.45
CA PRO A 170 -0.99 15.99 4.64
C PRO A 170 0.05 15.21 5.45
N GLU A 171 0.43 15.70 6.63
CA GLU A 171 1.44 15.06 7.48
C GLU A 171 0.94 13.69 7.97
N LEU A 172 -0.34 13.60 8.35
CA LEU A 172 -0.97 12.33 8.72
C LEU A 172 -1.13 11.38 7.54
N THR A 173 -1.40 11.89 6.33
CA THR A 173 -1.48 11.10 5.09
C THR A 173 -0.13 10.45 4.76
N GLN A 174 0.96 11.24 4.78
CA GLN A 174 2.33 10.74 4.62
C GLN A 174 2.69 9.74 5.73
N THR A 175 2.36 10.04 6.99
CA THR A 175 2.68 9.17 8.13
C THR A 175 1.94 7.84 8.08
N ALA A 176 0.65 7.85 7.74
CA ALA A 176 -0.16 6.63 7.60
C ALA A 176 0.35 5.74 6.46
N THR A 177 0.66 6.33 5.31
CA THR A 177 1.18 5.57 4.15
C THR A 177 2.63 5.11 4.36
N LYS A 178 3.47 5.84 5.11
CA LYS A 178 4.76 5.33 5.62
C LYS A 178 4.55 4.09 6.49
N VAL A 179 3.67 4.15 7.47
CA VAL A 179 3.33 3.00 8.34
C VAL A 179 2.84 1.80 7.53
N GLN A 180 2.03 2.02 6.49
CA GLN A 180 1.55 0.96 5.61
C GLN A 180 2.68 0.36 4.75
N GLY A 181 3.54 1.19 4.17
CA GLY A 181 4.73 0.73 3.46
C GLY A 181 5.66 -0.10 4.34
N GLN A 182 5.95 0.38 5.56
CA GLN A 182 6.78 -0.35 6.53
C GLN A 182 6.18 -1.71 6.87
N ASN A 183 4.86 -1.80 7.08
CA ASN A 183 4.19 -3.08 7.33
C ASN A 183 4.33 -4.05 6.14
N LEU A 184 4.29 -3.55 4.90
CA LEU A 184 4.49 -4.38 3.70
C LEU A 184 5.95 -4.83 3.55
N THR A 185 6.92 -3.97 3.84
CA THR A 185 8.35 -4.34 3.90
C THR A 185 8.63 -5.39 4.97
N ASP A 186 8.06 -5.27 6.18
CA ASP A 186 8.18 -6.26 7.25
C ASP A 186 7.62 -7.63 6.85
N LEU A 187 6.55 -7.62 6.04
CA LEU A 187 5.93 -8.80 5.44
C LEU A 187 6.67 -9.30 4.19
N GLY A 188 7.76 -8.66 3.75
CA GLY A 188 8.62 -9.09 2.65
C GLY A 188 8.13 -8.69 1.25
N PHE A 189 7.22 -7.72 1.13
CA PHE A 189 6.85 -7.14 -0.17
C PHE A 189 7.88 -6.09 -0.62
N THR A 190 8.01 -5.92 -1.92
CA THR A 190 8.82 -4.86 -2.54
C THR A 190 7.98 -3.89 -3.37
N ILE A 191 6.74 -4.25 -3.71
CA ILE A 191 5.80 -3.40 -4.45
C ILE A 191 4.44 -3.38 -3.74
N ASP A 192 3.84 -2.20 -3.62
CA ASP A 192 2.40 -2.04 -3.42
C ASP A 192 1.82 -1.33 -4.64
N PHE A 193 0.74 -1.87 -5.21
CA PHE A 193 0.03 -1.24 -6.32
C PHE A 193 -0.96 -0.18 -5.81
N ALA A 194 -0.42 0.82 -5.11
CA ALA A 194 -1.13 1.96 -4.53
C ALA A 194 -0.22 3.21 -4.63
N PRO A 195 -0.75 4.45 -4.54
CA PRO A 195 -2.15 4.82 -4.33
C PRO A 195 -3.03 4.70 -5.59
N ASP A 196 -4.35 4.60 -5.38
CA ASP A 196 -5.32 4.88 -6.44
C ASP A 196 -5.36 6.40 -6.70
N ALA A 197 -5.11 6.78 -7.94
CA ALA A 197 -4.97 8.15 -8.43
C ALA A 197 -6.15 8.57 -9.32
N ASP A 198 -7.19 7.75 -9.40
CA ASP A 198 -8.39 8.07 -10.16
C ASP A 198 -9.28 9.06 -9.40
N VAL A 199 -9.91 9.98 -10.13
CA VAL A 199 -10.85 10.95 -9.55
C VAL A 199 -12.27 10.41 -9.68
N THR A 200 -12.98 10.23 -8.56
CA THR A 200 -14.31 9.61 -8.58
C THR A 200 -15.39 10.54 -9.17
N THR A 201 -16.55 9.96 -9.52
CA THR A 201 -17.81 10.70 -9.81
C THR A 201 -18.85 10.50 -8.69
N GLY A 202 -18.36 10.22 -7.48
CA GLY A 202 -19.17 10.02 -6.30
C GLY A 202 -20.19 8.89 -6.48
N ALA A 203 -21.47 9.17 -6.22
CA ALA A 203 -22.55 8.19 -6.33
C ALA A 203 -22.79 7.57 -7.72
N LYS A 204 -22.11 8.06 -8.77
CA LYS A 204 -22.21 7.61 -10.18
C LYS A 204 -21.03 6.74 -10.61
N ASP A 205 -20.03 6.59 -9.74
CA ASP A 205 -18.87 5.70 -9.91
C ASP A 205 -19.24 4.26 -9.51
N VAL A 206 -18.86 3.32 -10.37
CA VAL A 206 -19.17 1.89 -10.24
C VAL A 206 -17.95 1.01 -9.99
N ALA A 207 -16.73 1.58 -9.95
CA ALA A 207 -15.48 0.83 -9.95
C ALA A 207 -14.44 1.33 -8.92
N ILE A 208 -14.25 2.64 -8.77
CA ILE A 208 -13.20 3.21 -7.89
C ILE A 208 -13.78 3.52 -6.51
N ASN A 209 -14.85 4.31 -6.44
CA ASN A 209 -15.63 4.53 -5.22
C ASN A 209 -14.73 5.10 -4.08
N VAL A 210 -14.76 4.54 -2.86
CA VAL A 210 -13.88 4.96 -1.74
C VAL A 210 -12.37 4.80 -2.00
N ARG A 211 -11.96 4.09 -3.05
CA ARG A 211 -10.52 3.91 -3.35
C ARG A 211 -9.87 5.23 -3.76
N SER A 212 -10.63 6.10 -4.43
CA SER A 212 -10.24 7.48 -4.74
C SER A 212 -10.19 8.31 -3.46
N ALA A 213 -9.27 9.29 -3.39
CA ALA A 213 -9.32 10.33 -2.36
C ALA A 213 -10.63 11.15 -2.40
N GLY A 214 -11.15 11.48 -3.59
CA GLY A 214 -12.25 12.44 -3.76
C GLY A 214 -12.70 12.69 -5.21
N ASP A 215 -13.57 13.69 -5.42
CA ASP A 215 -14.07 14.07 -6.76
C ASP A 215 -13.52 15.40 -7.33
N ASP A 216 -12.87 16.23 -6.50
CA ASP A 216 -12.00 17.31 -6.96
C ASP A 216 -10.60 16.79 -7.30
N HIS A 217 -10.12 17.13 -8.49
CA HIS A 217 -8.89 16.58 -9.03
C HIS A 217 -7.61 17.21 -8.45
N LYS A 218 -7.69 18.33 -7.73
CA LYS A 218 -6.53 18.94 -7.04
C LYS A 218 -6.35 18.34 -5.66
N GLU A 219 -7.44 18.20 -4.90
CA GLU A 219 -7.43 17.53 -3.59
C GLU A 219 -6.95 16.08 -3.74
N VAL A 220 -7.45 15.35 -4.76
CA VAL A 220 -6.92 14.01 -5.10
C VAL A 220 -5.43 14.06 -5.46
N ALA A 221 -4.97 15.09 -6.16
CA ALA A 221 -3.56 15.21 -6.55
C ALA A 221 -2.62 15.47 -5.35
N GLU A 222 -3.05 16.26 -4.38
CA GLU A 222 -2.30 16.52 -3.15
C GLU A 222 -2.20 15.22 -2.31
N VAL A 223 -3.33 14.56 -2.05
CA VAL A 223 -3.38 13.29 -1.28
C VAL A 223 -2.59 12.16 -1.96
N VAL A 224 -2.60 12.09 -3.29
CA VAL A 224 -1.82 11.09 -4.05
C VAL A 224 -0.31 11.34 -3.97
N ALA A 225 0.14 12.60 -3.98
CA ALA A 225 1.55 12.94 -3.80
C ALA A 225 2.04 12.64 -2.38
N ASP A 226 1.24 12.98 -1.37
CA ASP A 226 1.52 12.63 0.03
C ASP A 226 1.61 11.11 0.23
N ALA A 227 0.66 10.37 -0.34
CA ALA A 227 0.66 8.92 -0.29
C ALA A 227 1.90 8.31 -1.00
N ALA A 228 2.25 8.80 -2.19
CA ALA A 228 3.44 8.34 -2.92
C ALA A 228 4.72 8.54 -2.11
N THR A 229 4.88 9.72 -1.49
CA THR A 229 6.00 10.04 -0.59
C THR A 229 6.04 9.11 0.62
N GLY A 230 4.91 8.91 1.29
CA GLY A 230 4.83 8.03 2.46
C GLY A 230 5.19 6.58 2.13
N TYR A 231 4.63 6.00 1.05
CA TYR A 231 4.99 4.64 0.61
C TYR A 231 6.50 4.47 0.33
N HIS A 232 7.12 5.46 -0.31
CA HIS A 232 8.57 5.46 -0.55
C HIS A 232 9.37 5.49 0.76
N LEU A 233 9.03 6.40 1.68
CA LEU A 233 9.60 6.43 3.04
C LEU A 233 9.28 5.18 3.88
N GLY A 234 8.30 4.40 3.45
CA GLY A 234 7.93 3.10 4.01
C GLY A 234 8.69 1.91 3.41
N GLY A 235 9.50 2.11 2.36
CA GLY A 235 10.33 1.05 1.77
C GLY A 235 9.66 0.19 0.70
N VAL A 236 8.53 0.59 0.14
CA VAL A 236 7.90 -0.12 -1.00
C VAL A 236 7.86 0.77 -2.23
N ALA A 237 8.06 0.18 -3.41
CA ALA A 237 7.80 0.87 -4.67
C ALA A 237 6.28 0.95 -4.91
N SER A 238 5.74 2.16 -4.84
CA SER A 238 4.34 2.51 -5.09
C SER A 238 4.02 2.64 -6.58
N SER A 239 2.74 2.56 -6.94
CA SER A 239 2.26 2.73 -8.31
C SER A 239 0.94 3.50 -8.39
N ALA A 240 0.96 4.68 -9.01
CA ALA A 240 -0.26 5.46 -9.27
C ALA A 240 -1.09 4.80 -10.37
N LYS A 241 -2.39 4.62 -10.12
CA LYS A 241 -3.29 3.88 -11.02
C LYS A 241 -4.69 4.50 -11.09
N HIS A 242 -5.45 4.36 -12.19
CA HIS A 242 -5.19 3.57 -13.39
C HIS A 242 -5.14 4.51 -14.62
N PHE A 243 -3.94 4.88 -15.07
CA PHE A 243 -3.75 5.91 -16.11
C PHE A 243 -4.49 5.54 -17.41
N PRO A 244 -5.26 6.43 -18.05
CA PRO A 244 -5.34 7.89 -17.83
C PRO A 244 -6.55 8.36 -16.99
N GLY A 245 -7.06 7.56 -16.06
CA GLY A 245 -8.18 7.93 -15.18
C GLY A 245 -9.44 7.08 -15.38
N HIS A 246 -9.75 6.20 -14.43
CA HIS A 246 -10.91 5.29 -14.46
C HIS A 246 -12.16 5.85 -13.76
N GLY A 247 -12.02 6.54 -12.62
CA GLY A 247 -13.12 6.89 -11.69
C GLY A 247 -14.29 7.73 -12.24
N ARG A 248 -14.15 8.29 -13.46
CA ARG A 248 -15.23 8.96 -14.20
C ARG A 248 -15.93 8.09 -15.25
N LEU A 249 -15.64 6.79 -15.27
CA LEU A 249 -16.22 5.80 -16.18
C LEU A 249 -17.34 5.01 -15.48
N HIS A 250 -18.40 4.67 -16.23
CA HIS A 250 -19.58 3.98 -15.69
C HIS A 250 -19.60 2.48 -16.03
N VAL A 251 -18.44 1.89 -16.30
CA VAL A 251 -18.26 0.48 -16.67
C VAL A 251 -16.97 -0.02 -16.01
N ASP A 252 -17.03 -1.15 -15.32
CA ASP A 252 -15.87 -1.82 -14.74
C ASP A 252 -15.08 -2.58 -15.81
N SER A 253 -13.76 -2.38 -15.84
CA SER A 253 -12.81 -3.07 -16.73
C SER A 253 -12.69 -4.58 -16.43
N HIS A 254 -13.10 -5.03 -15.25
CA HIS A 254 -13.28 -6.46 -14.95
C HIS A 254 -14.44 -7.09 -15.73
N GLU A 255 -15.40 -6.29 -16.21
CA GLU A 255 -16.58 -6.77 -16.95
C GLU A 255 -16.51 -6.53 -18.45
N SER A 256 -16.06 -5.34 -18.88
CA SER A 256 -15.84 -5.01 -20.30
C SER A 256 -15.01 -3.74 -20.44
N LEU A 257 -14.42 -3.48 -21.62
CA LEU A 257 -13.62 -2.28 -21.88
C LEU A 257 -14.45 -0.98 -21.70
N PRO A 258 -14.20 -0.17 -20.65
CA PRO A 258 -14.77 1.17 -20.57
C PRO A 258 -14.13 2.08 -21.63
N VAL A 259 -14.86 3.10 -22.09
CA VAL A 259 -14.38 4.05 -23.11
C VAL A 259 -14.57 5.47 -22.63
N SER A 260 -13.48 6.21 -22.48
CA SER A 260 -13.51 7.63 -22.15
C SER A 260 -14.10 8.45 -23.30
N LYS A 261 -14.83 9.51 -22.93
CA LYS A 261 -15.34 10.51 -23.88
C LYS A 261 -14.31 11.61 -24.16
N LYS A 262 -13.34 11.79 -23.26
CA LYS A 262 -12.24 12.76 -23.36
C LYS A 262 -11.00 12.08 -23.95
N SER A 263 -10.24 12.80 -24.77
CA SER A 263 -8.87 12.43 -25.11
C SER A 263 -7.92 12.70 -23.94
N ILE A 264 -6.72 12.11 -23.95
CA ILE A 264 -5.65 12.39 -22.97
C ILE A 264 -5.45 13.90 -22.76
N LYS A 265 -5.44 14.67 -23.86
CA LYS A 265 -5.29 16.12 -23.81
C LYS A 265 -6.43 16.85 -23.09
N GLU A 266 -7.65 16.31 -23.13
CA GLU A 266 -8.80 16.85 -22.40
C GLU A 266 -8.87 16.36 -20.94
N LEU A 267 -7.96 15.46 -20.55
CA LEU A 267 -7.76 14.95 -19.19
C LEU A 267 -6.58 15.65 -18.48
N GLU A 268 -5.65 16.29 -19.21
CA GLU A 268 -4.43 17.00 -18.71
C GLU A 268 -4.69 17.85 -17.46
N ASP A 269 -5.65 18.79 -17.51
CA ASP A 269 -5.97 19.70 -16.40
C ASP A 269 -7.00 19.12 -15.39
N THR A 270 -7.35 17.83 -15.51
CA THR A 270 -8.35 17.17 -14.65
C THR A 270 -7.88 15.79 -14.19
N ASP A 271 -8.29 14.73 -14.86
CA ASP A 271 -8.07 13.34 -14.44
C ASP A 271 -6.61 12.88 -14.53
N LEU A 272 -5.73 13.65 -15.20
CA LEU A 272 -4.27 13.43 -15.19
C LEU A 272 -3.52 14.20 -14.09
N LEU A 273 -4.18 15.14 -13.40
CA LEU A 273 -3.51 15.96 -12.39
C LEU A 273 -2.95 15.12 -11.21
N PRO A 274 -3.62 14.06 -10.72
CA PRO A 274 -3.05 13.21 -9.67
C PRO A 274 -1.88 12.33 -10.15
N PHE A 275 -1.89 11.90 -11.41
CA PHE A 275 -0.73 11.21 -11.99
C PHE A 275 0.45 12.16 -12.12
N LYS A 276 0.20 13.42 -12.49
CA LYS A 276 1.25 14.44 -12.56
C LYS A 276 1.88 14.70 -11.19
N SER A 277 1.07 14.89 -10.15
CA SER A 277 1.59 15.14 -8.80
C SER A 277 2.33 13.92 -8.23
N ALA A 278 1.89 12.69 -8.53
CA ALA A 278 2.63 11.48 -8.19
C ALA A 278 4.02 11.44 -8.85
N VAL A 279 4.13 11.84 -10.11
CA VAL A 279 5.42 11.94 -10.83
C VAL A 279 6.30 13.05 -10.25
N GLU A 280 5.73 14.22 -9.95
CA GLU A 280 6.44 15.33 -9.29
C GLU A 280 6.89 14.96 -7.85
N ALA A 281 6.20 14.02 -7.19
CA ALA A 281 6.58 13.42 -5.90
C ALA A 281 7.54 12.21 -6.01
N GLY A 282 8.03 11.88 -7.23
CA GLY A 282 9.04 10.83 -7.43
C GLY A 282 8.50 9.40 -7.43
N ILE A 283 7.22 9.17 -7.74
CA ILE A 283 6.65 7.80 -7.75
C ILE A 283 7.41 6.88 -8.74
N PRO A 284 7.81 5.66 -8.35
CA PRO A 284 8.64 4.81 -9.22
C PRO A 284 7.84 4.15 -10.36
N MET A 285 6.51 3.99 -10.20
CA MET A 285 5.65 3.34 -11.19
C MET A 285 4.37 4.11 -11.49
N VAL A 286 3.90 3.97 -12.73
CA VAL A 286 2.52 4.28 -13.13
C VAL A 286 1.89 3.06 -13.79
N MET A 287 0.69 2.69 -13.35
CA MET A 287 -0.08 1.57 -13.89
C MET A 287 -1.09 2.04 -14.94
N MET A 288 -1.04 1.41 -16.11
CA MET A 288 -1.93 1.67 -17.25
C MET A 288 -3.27 0.95 -17.09
N GLY A 289 -4.35 1.70 -16.96
CA GLY A 289 -5.71 1.15 -16.89
C GLY A 289 -6.23 0.68 -18.24
N HIS A 290 -7.06 -0.38 -18.22
CA HIS A 290 -7.69 -0.91 -19.44
C HIS A 290 -8.83 -0.01 -19.95
N ILE A 291 -8.50 1.18 -20.46
CA ILE A 291 -9.45 2.24 -20.83
C ILE A 291 -9.34 2.57 -22.32
N GLY A 292 -10.43 2.46 -23.07
CA GLY A 292 -10.50 2.88 -24.47
C GLY A 292 -10.55 4.40 -24.61
N LEU A 293 -9.81 4.96 -25.56
CA LEU A 293 -9.77 6.40 -25.86
C LEU A 293 -10.68 6.77 -27.05
N PRO A 294 -11.10 8.04 -27.22
CA PRO A 294 -11.99 8.44 -28.31
C PRO A 294 -11.49 8.08 -29.73
N ASP A 295 -10.17 8.06 -29.94
CA ASP A 295 -9.52 7.68 -31.21
C ASP A 295 -9.08 6.20 -31.27
N ALA A 296 -9.24 5.45 -30.18
CA ALA A 296 -8.81 4.06 -30.02
C ALA A 296 -9.82 3.24 -29.19
N LYS A 297 -11.12 3.36 -29.49
CA LYS A 297 -12.22 2.84 -28.63
C LYS A 297 -12.24 1.33 -28.37
N THR A 298 -11.53 0.55 -29.19
CA THR A 298 -11.43 -0.92 -29.08
C THR A 298 -10.04 -1.39 -28.66
N THR A 299 -9.14 -0.48 -28.32
CA THR A 299 -7.77 -0.77 -27.90
C THR A 299 -7.52 -0.02 -26.58
N PRO A 300 -7.46 -0.72 -25.43
CA PRO A 300 -7.22 -0.06 -24.14
C PRO A 300 -5.90 0.72 -24.14
N ALA A 301 -5.79 1.72 -23.26
CA ALA A 301 -4.57 2.50 -23.03
C ALA A 301 -3.36 1.58 -22.81
N THR A 302 -3.53 0.52 -22.03
CA THR A 302 -2.59 -0.60 -21.79
C THR A 302 -2.00 -1.24 -23.05
N LEU A 303 -2.68 -1.17 -24.20
CA LEU A 303 -2.24 -1.72 -25.49
C LEU A 303 -2.08 -0.63 -26.57
N ASN A 304 -2.13 0.66 -26.20
CA ASN A 304 -2.10 1.79 -27.12
C ASN A 304 -0.84 2.64 -26.93
N LYS A 305 0.05 2.58 -27.92
CA LYS A 305 1.32 3.32 -27.92
C LYS A 305 1.19 4.82 -27.61
N LYS A 306 0.10 5.47 -28.05
CA LYS A 306 -0.11 6.90 -27.76
C LYS A 306 -0.30 7.21 -26.27
N ALA A 307 -0.82 6.26 -25.50
CA ALA A 307 -1.04 6.44 -24.07
C ALA A 307 0.29 6.34 -23.29
N TYR A 308 1.17 5.41 -23.68
CA TYR A 308 2.55 5.36 -23.18
C TYR A 308 3.36 6.61 -23.57
N GLN A 309 3.19 7.09 -24.82
CA GLN A 309 3.81 8.34 -25.24
C GLN A 309 3.32 9.54 -24.43
N ALA A 310 2.05 9.59 -24.03
CA ALA A 310 1.58 10.66 -23.14
C ALA A 310 2.24 10.64 -21.75
N LEU A 311 2.52 9.47 -21.17
CA LEU A 311 3.28 9.40 -19.92
C LEU A 311 4.69 9.99 -20.06
N ARG A 312 5.41 9.60 -21.12
CA ARG A 312 6.76 10.12 -21.39
C ARG A 312 6.77 11.59 -21.81
N ASP A 313 5.89 11.99 -22.74
CA ASP A 313 5.92 13.30 -23.40
C ASP A 313 5.10 14.40 -22.67
N THR A 314 4.02 14.04 -21.97
CA THR A 314 3.11 14.99 -21.31
C THR A 314 3.36 15.09 -19.80
N LEU A 315 3.70 13.99 -19.14
CA LEU A 315 3.99 13.96 -17.70
C LEU A 315 5.49 13.88 -17.35
N ASP A 316 6.39 13.85 -18.35
CA ASP A 316 7.85 13.75 -18.17
C ASP A 316 8.26 12.53 -17.30
N PHE A 317 7.46 11.46 -17.36
CA PHE A 317 7.65 10.30 -16.50
C PHE A 317 8.72 9.36 -17.06
N ASP A 318 9.89 9.27 -16.42
CA ASP A 318 10.97 8.36 -16.80
C ASP A 318 10.99 7.01 -16.04
N GLY A 319 10.13 6.83 -15.05
CA GLY A 319 10.01 5.59 -14.27
C GLY A 319 9.44 4.38 -15.03
N VAL A 320 9.03 3.36 -14.27
CA VAL A 320 8.54 2.08 -14.80
C VAL A 320 7.05 2.17 -15.12
N ILE A 321 6.67 1.97 -16.39
CA ILE A 321 5.25 1.89 -16.77
C ILE A 321 4.81 0.43 -16.77
N ILE A 322 3.87 0.08 -15.88
CA ILE A 322 3.31 -1.27 -15.75
C ILE A 322 1.89 -1.34 -16.33
N THR A 323 1.48 -2.52 -16.81
CA THR A 323 0.08 -2.75 -17.17
C THR A 323 -0.80 -2.98 -15.94
N ASP A 324 -2.07 -2.60 -15.99
CA ASP A 324 -3.11 -3.27 -15.21
C ASP A 324 -3.21 -4.76 -15.64
N ALA A 325 -3.84 -5.61 -14.83
CA ALA A 325 -3.78 -7.07 -14.96
C ALA A 325 -4.29 -7.56 -16.32
N LEU A 326 -3.41 -8.18 -17.13
CA LEU A 326 -3.72 -8.60 -18.50
C LEU A 326 -4.73 -9.77 -18.59
N ASN A 327 -5.05 -10.40 -17.46
CA ASN A 327 -6.11 -11.39 -17.31
C ASN A 327 -7.50 -10.81 -16.98
N MET A 328 -7.70 -9.49 -17.13
CA MET A 328 -9.02 -8.83 -17.05
C MET A 328 -9.78 -8.88 -18.38
N LYS A 329 -11.12 -8.83 -18.34
CA LYS A 329 -11.98 -9.00 -19.53
C LYS A 329 -11.88 -7.86 -20.56
N ALA A 330 -11.35 -6.70 -20.17
CA ALA A 330 -11.09 -5.59 -21.09
C ALA A 330 -9.92 -5.84 -22.07
N VAL A 331 -9.12 -6.90 -21.85
CA VAL A 331 -8.07 -7.39 -22.75
C VAL A 331 -8.51 -8.74 -23.35
N ASP A 332 -8.22 -9.00 -24.63
CA ASP A 332 -8.46 -10.32 -25.22
C ASP A 332 -7.38 -11.33 -24.78
N GLN A 333 -7.81 -12.30 -23.98
CA GLN A 333 -6.96 -13.29 -23.30
C GLN A 333 -6.66 -14.52 -24.18
N ASN A 334 -7.34 -14.69 -25.32
CA ASN A 334 -7.25 -15.89 -26.16
C ASN A 334 -6.05 -15.85 -27.11
N GLN A 335 -4.95 -15.24 -26.66
CA GLN A 335 -3.86 -14.76 -27.49
C GLN A 335 -2.51 -15.41 -27.19
N SER A 336 -2.44 -16.29 -26.17
CA SER A 336 -1.25 -17.08 -25.82
C SER A 336 0.02 -16.25 -25.69
N GLY A 337 -0.03 -15.15 -24.92
CA GLY A 337 1.11 -14.28 -24.67
C GLY A 337 1.23 -13.07 -25.61
N LYS A 338 0.47 -13.01 -26.71
CA LYS A 338 0.54 -11.88 -27.65
C LYS A 338 -0.03 -10.58 -27.07
N GLU A 339 -0.89 -10.66 -26.06
CA GLU A 339 -1.31 -9.52 -25.26
C GLU A 339 -0.14 -8.88 -24.50
N THR A 340 0.76 -9.69 -23.94
CA THR A 340 2.03 -9.23 -23.35
C THR A 340 2.96 -8.62 -24.40
N VAL A 341 3.17 -9.28 -25.54
CA VAL A 341 4.00 -8.74 -26.64
C VAL A 341 3.46 -7.37 -27.12
N LYS A 342 2.13 -7.24 -27.25
CA LYS A 342 1.47 -5.97 -27.61
C LYS A 342 1.67 -4.88 -26.55
N ALA A 343 1.57 -5.21 -25.27
CA ALA A 343 1.81 -4.24 -24.19
C ALA A 343 3.26 -3.72 -24.21
N LEU A 344 4.24 -4.62 -24.29
CA LEU A 344 5.66 -4.26 -24.35
C LEU A 344 5.99 -3.42 -25.61
N SER A 345 5.40 -3.78 -26.76
CA SER A 345 5.54 -3.05 -28.02
C SER A 345 4.84 -1.67 -28.01
N ALA A 346 3.72 -1.56 -27.28
CA ALA A 346 3.02 -0.29 -27.09
C ALA A 346 3.83 0.66 -26.19
N GLY A 347 4.47 0.14 -25.15
CA GLY A 347 5.37 0.90 -24.29
C GLY A 347 5.51 0.41 -22.85
N ALA A 348 4.81 -0.65 -22.44
CA ALA A 348 4.93 -1.22 -21.09
C ALA A 348 6.35 -1.69 -20.82
N ASP A 349 6.85 -1.43 -19.62
CA ASP A 349 8.11 -1.95 -19.11
C ASP A 349 7.88 -3.22 -18.29
N LEU A 350 6.72 -3.32 -17.63
CA LEU A 350 6.25 -4.52 -16.95
C LEU A 350 4.85 -4.93 -17.43
N ALA A 351 4.66 -6.23 -17.65
CA ALA A 351 3.37 -6.85 -17.89
C ALA A 351 2.88 -7.59 -16.64
N LEU A 352 1.79 -7.10 -16.05
CA LEU A 352 1.17 -7.65 -14.85
C LEU A 352 0.14 -8.72 -15.21
N MET A 353 0.20 -9.86 -14.51
CA MET A 353 -0.79 -10.95 -14.55
C MET A 353 -1.27 -11.32 -15.97
N PRO A 354 -0.36 -11.69 -16.90
CA PRO A 354 -0.79 -12.34 -18.14
C PRO A 354 -1.58 -13.63 -17.82
N PRO A 355 -2.61 -13.99 -18.63
CA PRO A 355 -3.45 -15.17 -18.40
C PRO A 355 -2.67 -16.48 -18.22
N ASP A 356 -1.52 -16.59 -18.89
CA ASP A 356 -0.54 -17.66 -18.73
C ASP A 356 0.86 -17.01 -18.83
N SER A 357 1.58 -16.92 -17.70
CA SER A 357 2.89 -16.27 -17.64
C SER A 357 3.99 -17.04 -18.38
N ALA A 358 3.86 -18.37 -18.53
CA ALA A 358 4.82 -19.18 -19.28
C ALA A 358 4.62 -19.00 -20.78
N ALA A 359 3.36 -19.00 -21.25
CA ALA A 359 3.04 -18.66 -22.64
C ALA A 359 3.41 -17.22 -22.99
N ALA A 360 3.21 -16.26 -22.07
CA ALA A 360 3.64 -14.88 -22.23
C ALA A 360 5.15 -14.74 -22.39
N GLN A 361 5.94 -15.36 -21.51
CA GLN A 361 7.40 -15.34 -21.62
C GLN A 361 7.85 -15.95 -22.96
N GLN A 362 7.32 -17.12 -23.33
CA GLN A 362 7.68 -17.78 -24.58
C GLN A 362 7.30 -16.94 -25.82
N ALA A 363 6.17 -16.23 -25.79
CA ALA A 363 5.75 -15.32 -26.85
C ALA A 363 6.70 -14.13 -27.00
N VAL A 364 7.21 -13.57 -25.89
CA VAL A 364 8.22 -12.48 -25.92
C VAL A 364 9.55 -12.98 -26.47
N VAL A 365 9.99 -14.19 -26.11
CA VAL A 365 11.20 -14.83 -26.70
C VAL A 365 11.03 -15.04 -28.21
N THR A 366 9.86 -15.51 -28.66
CA THR A 366 9.57 -15.63 -30.10
C THR A 366 9.58 -14.27 -30.80
N ALA A 367 8.95 -13.24 -30.21
CA ALA A 367 8.91 -11.89 -30.76
C ALA A 367 10.31 -11.24 -30.84
N LEU A 368 11.23 -11.57 -29.93
CA LEU A 368 12.66 -11.21 -30.03
C LEU A 368 13.34 -11.92 -31.21
N GLY A 369 13.14 -13.25 -31.33
CA GLY A 369 13.75 -14.06 -32.39
C GLY A 369 13.30 -13.69 -33.80
N ASP A 370 12.02 -13.31 -33.94
CA ASP A 370 11.42 -12.86 -35.21
C ASP A 370 11.64 -11.35 -35.48
N GLY A 371 12.13 -10.59 -34.49
CA GLY A 371 12.41 -9.16 -34.60
C GLY A 371 11.19 -8.23 -34.50
N GLU A 372 10.05 -8.72 -34.00
CA GLU A 372 8.87 -7.91 -33.67
C GLU A 372 9.13 -7.00 -32.46
N LEU A 373 9.85 -7.53 -31.46
CA LEU A 373 10.43 -6.74 -30.35
C LEU A 373 11.93 -6.60 -30.58
N LYS A 374 12.49 -5.40 -30.38
CA LYS A 374 13.94 -5.19 -30.45
C LYS A 374 14.59 -5.51 -29.11
N LYS A 375 15.69 -6.27 -29.14
CA LYS A 375 16.44 -6.64 -27.93
C LYS A 375 16.91 -5.42 -27.13
N ASP A 376 17.41 -4.39 -27.81
CA ASP A 376 17.91 -3.18 -27.14
C ASP A 376 16.75 -2.39 -26.48
N GLU A 377 15.59 -2.30 -27.12
CA GLU A 377 14.38 -1.69 -26.53
C GLU A 377 13.90 -2.48 -25.31
N LEU A 378 13.97 -3.82 -25.29
CA LEU A 378 13.65 -4.60 -24.10
C LEU A 378 14.72 -4.49 -23.00
N LYS A 379 15.99 -4.27 -23.35
CA LYS A 379 17.04 -4.02 -22.37
C LYS A 379 16.81 -2.71 -21.62
N GLU A 380 16.52 -1.62 -22.32
CA GLU A 380 16.21 -0.33 -21.68
C GLU A 380 15.03 -0.43 -20.69
N LYS A 381 14.06 -1.32 -20.98
CA LYS A 381 12.93 -1.62 -20.09
C LYS A 381 13.37 -2.39 -18.85
N ALA A 382 14.12 -3.46 -19.03
CA ALA A 382 14.66 -4.26 -17.94
C ALA A 382 15.64 -3.44 -17.07
N GLU A 383 16.40 -2.51 -17.66
CA GLU A 383 17.30 -1.60 -16.95
C GLU A 383 16.52 -0.70 -16.00
N ARG A 384 15.43 -0.07 -16.45
CA ARG A 384 14.53 0.71 -15.56
C ARG A 384 13.89 -0.14 -14.45
N VAL A 385 13.46 -1.36 -14.77
CA VAL A 385 12.89 -2.29 -13.76
C VAL A 385 13.92 -2.70 -12.71
N VAL A 386 15.12 -3.12 -13.11
CA VAL A 386 16.16 -3.55 -12.18
C VAL A 386 16.69 -2.37 -11.37
N ALA A 387 16.81 -1.18 -11.96
CA ALA A 387 17.18 0.04 -11.24
C ALA A 387 16.19 0.39 -10.12
N MET A 388 14.88 0.34 -10.42
CA MET A 388 13.81 0.49 -9.42
C MET A 388 13.90 -0.57 -8.31
N GLN A 389 14.11 -1.84 -8.67
CA GLN A 389 14.23 -2.93 -7.69
C GLN A 389 15.45 -2.76 -6.78
N LEU A 390 16.58 -2.28 -7.31
CA LEU A 390 17.79 -2.01 -6.53
C LEU A 390 17.60 -0.83 -5.58
N ALA A 391 17.00 0.27 -6.04
CA ALA A 391 16.64 1.41 -5.19
C ALA A 391 15.71 0.99 -4.05
N THR A 392 14.62 0.27 -4.36
CA THR A 392 13.71 -0.28 -3.34
C THR A 392 14.46 -1.12 -2.31
N ALA A 393 15.33 -2.02 -2.75
CA ALA A 393 16.12 -2.87 -1.85
C ALA A 393 17.13 -2.07 -1.00
N GLU A 394 17.59 -0.89 -1.43
CA GLU A 394 18.41 -0.01 -0.61
C GLU A 394 17.55 0.81 0.37
N THR A 395 16.40 1.35 -0.07
CA THR A 395 15.42 2.02 0.81
C THR A 395 14.99 1.11 1.96
N GLN A 396 14.73 -0.17 1.68
CA GLN A 396 14.38 -1.17 2.72
C GLN A 396 15.50 -1.40 3.74
N LYS A 397 16.78 -1.28 3.35
CA LYS A 397 17.92 -1.34 4.30
C LYS A 397 18.07 -0.04 5.08
N ALA A 398 17.76 1.11 4.46
CA ALA A 398 17.87 2.42 5.07
C ALA A 398 16.86 2.63 6.22
N ILE A 399 15.68 2.02 6.12
CA ILE A 399 14.64 2.05 7.17
C ILE A 399 14.77 0.96 8.24
N ASP A 400 15.67 -0.02 8.06
CA ASP A 400 15.86 -1.12 9.02
C ASP A 400 16.48 -0.57 10.33
N GLY A 401 15.65 -0.48 11.37
CA GLY A 401 16.02 0.09 12.67
C GLY A 401 15.71 1.58 12.85
N ASP A 402 14.89 2.19 11.98
CA ASP A 402 14.24 3.49 12.26
C ASP A 402 13.27 3.36 13.47
N ASP A 403 13.11 4.44 14.24
CA ASP A 403 12.14 4.50 15.34
C ASP A 403 10.73 4.68 14.73
N SER A 404 10.09 3.58 14.33
CA SER A 404 8.77 3.62 13.68
C SER A 404 7.66 4.12 14.62
N GLU A 405 6.77 4.94 14.06
CA GLU A 405 5.53 5.34 14.75
C GLU A 405 4.65 4.12 15.05
N ASP A 406 3.95 4.14 16.19
CA ASP A 406 3.02 3.07 16.56
C ASP A 406 1.88 2.98 15.52
N PRO A 407 1.80 1.90 14.72
CA PRO A 407 0.81 1.79 13.65
C PRO A 407 -0.63 1.87 14.18
N GLN A 408 -0.87 1.34 15.38
CA GLN A 408 -2.20 1.36 15.97
C GLN A 408 -2.59 2.78 16.41
N LYS A 409 -1.64 3.59 16.90
CA LYS A 409 -1.85 5.00 17.21
C LYS A 409 -2.19 5.79 15.94
N VAL A 410 -1.38 5.68 14.89
CA VAL A 410 -1.57 6.42 13.62
C VAL A 410 -2.91 6.07 12.97
N LEU A 411 -3.26 4.79 12.86
CA LEU A 411 -4.53 4.38 12.26
C LEU A 411 -5.76 4.70 13.13
N THR A 412 -5.58 4.84 14.45
CA THR A 412 -6.63 5.38 15.34
C THR A 412 -6.83 6.87 15.09
N GLU A 413 -5.74 7.63 14.94
CA GLU A 413 -5.81 9.07 14.67
C GLU A 413 -6.46 9.37 13.31
N VAL A 414 -6.11 8.62 12.25
CA VAL A 414 -6.79 8.69 10.96
C VAL A 414 -8.29 8.44 11.13
N ALA A 415 -8.68 7.34 11.79
CA ALA A 415 -10.10 6.99 11.95
C ALA A 415 -10.91 8.02 12.77
N GLU A 416 -10.27 8.71 13.71
CA GLU A 416 -10.92 9.76 14.51
C GLU A 416 -11.04 11.07 13.75
N LYS A 417 -9.96 11.53 13.10
CA LYS A 417 -9.97 12.75 12.27
C LYS A 417 -10.87 12.62 11.04
N SER A 418 -10.91 11.43 10.42
CA SER A 418 -11.72 11.16 9.23
C SER A 418 -13.20 10.91 9.53
N LEU A 419 -13.64 10.88 10.80
CA LEU A 419 -15.05 10.64 11.09
C LEU A 419 -15.87 11.86 10.65
N THR A 420 -16.71 11.67 9.63
CA THR A 420 -17.43 12.75 8.94
C THR A 420 -18.93 12.70 9.25
N VAL A 421 -19.54 13.83 9.59
CA VAL A 421 -21.00 13.93 9.78
C VAL A 421 -21.69 14.15 8.43
N LEU A 422 -22.62 13.28 8.11
CA LEU A 422 -23.46 13.38 6.91
C LEU A 422 -24.77 14.14 7.17
N LYS A 423 -25.22 14.18 8.43
CA LYS A 423 -26.45 14.85 8.88
C LYS A 423 -26.46 14.98 10.39
N GLY A 424 -26.92 16.12 10.92
CA GLY A 424 -27.02 16.38 12.36
C GLY A 424 -25.90 17.28 12.87
N GLU A 425 -25.43 17.02 14.09
CA GLU A 425 -24.42 17.82 14.80
C GLU A 425 -23.05 17.10 14.83
N CYS A 426 -21.95 17.87 14.87
CA CYS A 426 -20.58 17.34 14.92
C CYS A 426 -20.29 16.49 16.19
N SER A 427 -20.91 16.84 17.31
CA SER A 427 -20.84 16.08 18.58
C SER A 427 -22.17 15.38 18.86
N PHE A 428 -22.13 14.13 19.32
CA PHE A 428 -23.32 13.45 19.83
C PHE A 428 -23.50 13.73 21.33
N GLU A 429 -24.74 13.82 21.84
CA GLU A 429 -25.01 14.06 23.27
C GLU A 429 -24.51 12.93 24.20
N GLY A 430 -24.20 11.77 23.62
CA GLY A 430 -23.71 10.57 24.31
C GLY A 430 -24.82 9.57 24.68
N THR A 431 -24.48 8.28 24.73
CA THR A 431 -25.38 7.23 25.21
C THR A 431 -24.63 6.13 25.95
N ASP A 432 -25.28 5.52 26.95
CA ASP A 432 -24.78 4.34 27.67
C ASP A 432 -25.13 3.01 26.96
N SER A 433 -26.07 3.03 26.02
CA SER A 433 -26.65 1.82 25.43
C SER A 433 -27.17 2.02 24.02
N ILE A 434 -26.95 1.03 23.17
CA ILE A 434 -27.31 1.05 21.75
C ILE A 434 -28.02 -0.24 21.33
N SER A 435 -28.81 -0.14 20.26
CA SER A 435 -29.31 -1.27 19.48
C SER A 435 -28.91 -1.11 18.02
N ILE A 436 -28.47 -2.18 17.35
CA ILE A 436 -27.92 -2.14 15.99
C ILE A 436 -28.85 -2.89 15.04
N VAL A 437 -29.30 -2.23 13.97
CA VAL A 437 -30.24 -2.76 12.98
C VAL A 437 -29.77 -2.49 11.53
N GLY A 438 -30.25 -3.28 10.56
CA GLY A 438 -29.75 -3.20 9.18
C GLY A 438 -28.29 -3.68 9.04
N GLY A 439 -27.72 -3.52 7.84
CA GLY A 439 -26.35 -3.97 7.52
C GLY A 439 -26.16 -5.49 7.52
N GLY A 440 -24.95 -5.93 7.19
CA GLY A 440 -24.54 -7.33 7.24
C GLY A 440 -24.25 -7.84 8.66
N GLU A 441 -24.32 -9.15 8.87
CA GLU A 441 -23.97 -9.75 10.18
C GLU A 441 -22.51 -9.53 10.57
N LYS A 442 -21.59 -9.48 9.60
CA LYS A 442 -20.16 -9.18 9.85
C LYS A 442 -19.98 -7.76 10.41
N GLU A 443 -20.55 -6.76 9.75
CA GLU A 443 -20.48 -5.34 10.16
C GLU A 443 -21.15 -5.13 11.53
N LYS A 444 -22.34 -5.71 11.74
CA LYS A 444 -23.02 -5.68 13.05
C LYS A 444 -22.20 -6.31 14.16
N THR A 445 -21.48 -7.40 13.87
CA THR A 445 -20.58 -8.06 14.83
C THR A 445 -19.37 -7.18 15.15
N ALA A 446 -18.76 -6.55 14.13
CA ALA A 446 -17.63 -5.64 14.30
C ALA A 446 -18.02 -4.40 15.12
N LEU A 447 -19.13 -3.73 14.78
CA LEU A 447 -19.61 -2.57 15.55
C LEU A 447 -20.05 -2.96 16.97
N THR A 448 -20.64 -4.15 17.15
CA THR A 448 -20.94 -4.69 18.49
C THR A 448 -19.68 -4.85 19.34
N LYS A 449 -18.56 -5.25 18.73
CA LYS A 449 -17.27 -5.35 19.43
C LYS A 449 -16.74 -3.95 19.77
N ALA A 450 -16.58 -3.07 18.78
CA ALA A 450 -16.06 -1.71 18.99
C ALA A 450 -16.86 -0.93 20.05
N ALA A 451 -18.20 -1.03 20.00
CA ALA A 451 -19.09 -0.41 20.98
C ALA A 451 -18.84 -0.94 22.41
N LYS A 452 -18.69 -2.26 22.58
CA LYS A 452 -18.39 -2.87 23.90
C LYS A 452 -17.01 -2.47 24.41
N ASP A 453 -16.02 -2.42 23.53
CA ASP A 453 -14.66 -2.00 23.88
C ASP A 453 -14.61 -0.52 24.31
N ALA A 454 -15.47 0.33 23.75
CA ALA A 454 -15.69 1.72 24.18
C ALA A 454 -16.52 1.86 25.49
N GLY A 455 -17.14 0.77 25.96
CA GLY A 455 -17.95 0.70 27.19
C GLY A 455 -19.47 0.75 27.00
N LEU A 456 -19.97 0.76 25.76
CA LEU A 456 -21.40 0.82 25.45
C LEU A 456 -22.10 -0.53 25.68
N LYS A 457 -23.33 -0.48 26.21
CA LYS A 457 -24.19 -1.68 26.35
C LYS A 457 -24.94 -1.93 25.03
N VAL A 458 -24.56 -2.98 24.31
CA VAL A 458 -25.26 -3.38 23.07
C VAL A 458 -26.40 -4.36 23.38
N GLY A 459 -27.63 -4.01 22.98
CA GLY A 459 -28.83 -4.79 23.26
C GLY A 459 -30.05 -4.39 22.43
N SER A 460 -31.25 -4.54 22.98
CA SER A 460 -32.54 -4.25 22.31
C SER A 460 -33.16 -2.91 22.72
N GLY A 461 -32.36 -1.96 23.19
CA GLY A 461 -32.82 -0.67 23.71
C GLY A 461 -31.66 0.32 23.85
N GLY A 462 -31.98 1.56 24.23
CA GLY A 462 -31.09 2.69 24.04
C GLY A 462 -31.16 3.22 22.60
N THR A 463 -30.17 4.02 22.20
CA THR A 463 -30.13 4.66 20.89
C THR A 463 -30.11 3.62 19.78
N SER A 464 -31.07 3.70 18.86
CA SER A 464 -31.12 2.85 17.67
C SER A 464 -30.16 3.35 16.59
N LEU A 465 -29.28 2.45 16.14
CA LEU A 465 -28.29 2.70 15.09
C LEU A 465 -28.61 1.84 13.87
N SER A 466 -28.50 2.39 12.66
CA SER A 466 -28.52 1.59 11.44
C SER A 466 -27.26 1.65 10.59
N LEU A 467 -26.84 0.47 10.14
CA LEU A 467 -25.81 0.24 9.11
C LEU A 467 -26.44 0.11 7.71
N SER A 468 -27.63 0.69 7.49
CA SER A 468 -28.32 0.64 6.20
C SER A 468 -29.19 1.88 5.97
N PRO A 469 -29.14 2.52 4.78
CA PRO A 469 -29.95 3.70 4.47
C PRO A 469 -31.47 3.41 4.46
N SER A 470 -31.87 2.15 4.28
CA SER A 470 -33.29 1.77 4.15
C SER A 470 -33.93 1.31 5.47
N THR A 471 -33.16 1.23 6.56
CA THR A 471 -33.65 0.76 7.86
C THR A 471 -33.77 1.92 8.84
N SER A 472 -34.98 2.15 9.34
CA SER A 472 -35.27 3.27 10.25
C SER A 472 -34.55 3.09 11.59
N ALA A 473 -33.82 4.13 12.01
CA ALA A 473 -33.14 4.25 13.29
C ALA A 473 -33.00 5.73 13.68
N GLU A 474 -32.57 6.04 14.90
CA GLU A 474 -32.26 7.40 15.33
C GLU A 474 -30.99 7.94 14.67
N VAL A 475 -29.98 7.06 14.56
CA VAL A 475 -28.67 7.34 13.97
C VAL A 475 -28.39 6.37 12.81
N ALA A 476 -27.76 6.86 11.74
CA ALA A 476 -27.18 6.03 10.68
C ALA A 476 -25.64 6.09 10.69
N VAL A 477 -25.00 4.98 10.36
CA VAL A 477 -23.54 4.83 10.34
C VAL A 477 -23.14 4.22 8.98
N GLY A 478 -22.46 5.01 8.16
CA GLY A 478 -21.82 4.58 6.92
C GLY A 478 -20.47 3.91 7.18
N THR A 479 -20.27 2.74 6.59
CA THR A 479 -19.06 1.89 6.65
C THR A 479 -18.41 1.71 5.27
N ALA A 480 -18.71 2.65 4.37
CA ALA A 480 -18.32 2.70 2.96
C ALA A 480 -18.47 4.16 2.49
N ALA A 481 -18.50 4.41 1.18
CA ALA A 481 -18.62 5.76 0.63
C ALA A 481 -19.80 6.56 1.22
N PRO A 482 -19.65 7.89 1.44
CA PRO A 482 -20.63 8.72 2.15
C PRO A 482 -22.02 8.64 1.49
N TRP A 483 -22.07 8.64 0.16
CA TRP A 483 -23.31 8.56 -0.60
C TRP A 483 -24.12 7.27 -0.39
N THR A 484 -23.56 6.21 0.20
CA THR A 484 -24.33 5.02 0.60
C THR A 484 -25.43 5.35 1.60
N MET A 485 -25.25 6.37 2.44
CA MET A 485 -26.22 6.78 3.46
C MET A 485 -27.13 7.95 3.06
N ARG A 486 -27.00 8.51 1.85
CA ARG A 486 -27.73 9.72 1.39
C ARG A 486 -29.25 9.70 1.51
N ASN A 487 -29.85 8.50 1.50
CA ASN A 487 -31.30 8.27 1.59
C ASN A 487 -31.79 7.90 3.00
N THR A 488 -30.94 8.01 4.03
CA THR A 488 -31.32 7.64 5.40
C THR A 488 -32.42 8.53 5.97
N SER A 489 -33.37 7.92 6.68
CA SER A 489 -34.39 8.63 7.46
C SER A 489 -33.93 9.03 8.87
N ALA A 490 -32.72 8.64 9.28
CA ALA A 490 -32.14 8.96 10.57
C ALA A 490 -32.01 10.49 10.77
N LYS A 491 -32.01 10.93 12.03
CA LYS A 491 -31.85 12.35 12.39
C LYS A 491 -30.38 12.76 12.44
N SER A 492 -29.52 11.84 12.86
CA SER A 492 -28.07 11.99 12.79
C SER A 492 -27.49 10.90 11.88
N ALA A 493 -26.47 11.22 11.10
CA ALA A 493 -25.77 10.26 10.28
C ALA A 493 -24.28 10.61 10.22
N VAL A 494 -23.42 9.60 10.32
CA VAL A 494 -21.97 9.71 10.15
C VAL A 494 -21.48 8.71 9.11
N THR A 495 -20.33 8.97 8.50
CA THR A 495 -19.55 7.95 7.78
C THR A 495 -18.18 7.79 8.44
N ALA A 496 -17.71 6.55 8.50
CA ALA A 496 -16.34 6.20 8.87
C ALA A 496 -15.55 5.64 7.67
N TYR A 497 -16.12 5.74 6.46
CA TYR A 497 -15.59 5.28 5.16
C TYR A 497 -15.27 3.78 5.01
N ASP A 498 -15.16 3.04 6.11
CA ASP A 498 -14.85 1.62 6.19
C ASP A 498 -15.52 0.95 7.41
N SER A 499 -15.48 -0.37 7.47
CA SER A 499 -15.94 -1.23 8.56
C SER A 499 -14.80 -1.79 9.43
N ASN A 500 -13.57 -1.28 9.26
CA ASN A 500 -12.41 -1.75 10.00
C ASN A 500 -12.46 -1.40 11.51
N PRO A 501 -11.64 -2.05 12.37
CA PRO A 501 -11.72 -1.87 13.82
C PRO A 501 -11.52 -0.43 14.29
N ASN A 502 -10.66 0.35 13.63
CA ASN A 502 -10.35 1.73 14.01
C ASN A 502 -11.53 2.66 13.66
N ALA A 503 -12.03 2.55 12.42
CA ALA A 503 -13.20 3.27 11.93
C ALA A 503 -14.43 3.07 12.83
N LEU A 504 -14.71 1.82 13.22
CA LEU A 504 -15.84 1.52 14.11
C LEU A 504 -15.59 1.92 15.57
N GLN A 505 -14.33 2.01 16.01
CA GLN A 505 -13.99 2.55 17.32
C GLN A 505 -14.20 4.08 17.39
N ALA A 506 -13.87 4.82 16.34
CA ALA A 506 -14.17 6.26 16.24
C ALA A 506 -15.70 6.50 16.32
N VAL A 507 -16.51 5.74 15.56
CA VAL A 507 -17.97 5.77 15.67
C VAL A 507 -18.44 5.49 17.11
N ALA A 508 -17.87 4.50 17.79
CA ALA A 508 -18.23 4.16 19.16
C ALA A 508 -17.86 5.26 20.17
N LYS A 509 -16.72 5.95 20.00
CA LYS A 509 -16.33 7.12 20.80
C LYS A 509 -17.28 8.29 20.56
N TRP A 510 -17.62 8.58 19.32
CA TRP A 510 -18.56 9.64 18.96
C TRP A 510 -19.95 9.40 19.57
N LEU A 511 -20.50 8.19 19.43
CA LEU A 511 -21.77 7.81 20.05
C LEU A 511 -21.80 7.95 21.58
N LYS A 512 -20.64 7.87 22.24
CA LYS A 512 -20.50 8.03 23.68
C LYS A 512 -20.36 9.50 24.11
N GLY A 513 -20.09 10.41 23.16
CA GLY A 513 -19.73 11.80 23.43
C GLY A 513 -18.24 12.00 23.77
N ASP A 514 -17.42 10.95 23.61
CA ASP A 514 -15.96 10.98 23.87
C ASP A 514 -15.16 11.57 22.68
N LEU A 515 -15.79 11.71 21.51
CA LEU A 515 -15.22 12.24 20.27
C LEU A 515 -16.22 13.19 19.59
N SER A 516 -15.74 14.30 19.04
CA SER A 516 -16.48 15.09 18.05
C SER A 516 -15.93 14.74 16.67
N ALA A 517 -16.83 14.52 15.72
CA ALA A 517 -16.47 14.29 14.32
C ALA A 517 -15.91 15.59 13.73
N SER A 518 -14.80 15.50 13.00
CA SER A 518 -14.10 16.63 12.37
C SER A 518 -13.80 16.43 10.89
N GLY A 519 -14.12 15.25 10.32
CA GLY A 519 -13.70 14.93 8.97
C GLY A 519 -14.51 15.67 7.92
N SER A 520 -13.83 16.27 6.95
CA SER A 520 -14.43 16.93 5.79
C SER A 520 -14.95 15.92 4.76
N LEU A 521 -15.87 16.34 3.89
CA LEU A 521 -16.39 15.51 2.80
C LEU A 521 -15.55 15.74 1.53
N PRO A 522 -14.74 14.77 1.08
CA PRO A 522 -13.91 14.93 -0.12
C PRO A 522 -14.69 14.72 -1.44
N VAL A 523 -16.03 14.83 -1.38
CA VAL A 523 -16.95 14.61 -2.51
C VAL A 523 -18.23 15.43 -2.38
N GLU A 524 -18.84 15.79 -3.51
CA GLU A 524 -20.18 16.39 -3.54
C GLU A 524 -21.24 15.42 -2.97
N TYR A 525 -21.78 15.74 -1.79
CA TYR A 525 -22.78 14.91 -1.11
C TYR A 525 -24.22 15.33 -1.44
N GLU A 526 -24.82 14.64 -2.43
CA GLU A 526 -26.25 14.75 -2.78
C GLU A 526 -27.18 14.11 -1.70
N GLY A 527 -27.15 14.64 -0.46
CA GLY A 527 -28.02 14.26 0.66
C GLY A 527 -29.39 14.94 0.66
N SER A 528 -30.36 14.39 1.41
CA SER A 528 -31.68 15.02 1.59
C SER A 528 -31.65 16.27 2.49
N ASP A 529 -30.64 16.37 3.35
CA ASP A 529 -30.24 17.54 4.11
C ASP A 529 -28.75 17.79 3.81
N ALA A 530 -28.29 19.03 3.93
CA ALA A 530 -26.86 19.34 3.81
C ALA A 530 -26.09 18.77 5.01
N ALA A 531 -24.90 18.23 4.76
CA ALA A 531 -23.96 17.89 5.81
C ALA A 531 -23.49 19.17 6.53
N PRO A 532 -23.28 19.14 7.85
CA PRO A 532 -22.65 20.25 8.56
C PRO A 532 -21.18 20.36 8.19
N ASP A 533 -20.63 21.57 8.32
CA ASP A 533 -19.19 21.79 8.38
C ASP A 533 -18.71 21.54 9.82
N CYS A 534 -17.72 20.66 9.97
CA CYS A 534 -17.15 20.25 11.25
C CYS A 534 -15.62 20.41 11.31
N SER A 535 -15.02 21.09 10.32
CA SER A 535 -13.57 21.34 10.20
C SER A 535 -13.04 22.37 11.20
#